data_AF-A0A1S3KHL2-F1
#
_entry.id   AF-A0A1S3KHL2-F1
#
_cell.length_a   1.000
_cell.length_b   1.000
_cell.length_c   1.000
_cell.angle_alpha   90.00
_cell.angle_beta   90.00
_cell.angle_gamma   90.00
#
_symmetry.space_group_name_H-M   'P 1'
#
loop_
_entity.id
_entity.type
_entity.pdbx_description
1 polymer ?
#
loop_
_entity_poly.entity_id
_entity_poly.type
_entity_poly.pdbx_seq_one_letter_code
_entity_poly.pdbx_strand_id
1 'polypeptide(L)'
;MTAAASEIKNSMGYGLAWSYYYGYLKLILPGLADRVKTSTFWDASNQRIAPKLFILLPTSCFAHPTLTDGDSAVQPGAHLREFKANRSGNPQRVYRNFVYKVTSEDGQDYYCVAEYATPLLTLFEMEEDTLADLSKEEKLKQRAIFKSTLLDILTRPGVKECQDACVLLDVDDAPNSATSLSQLLLQAIQRELEN
;
A
#
# COMPACT_ATOMS: atom_id res chain seq x y z
N MET A 1 0.15 5.87 -31.64
CA MET A 1 -0.37 6.02 -30.26
C MET A 1 -1.71 6.72 -30.37
N THR A 2 -2.79 6.20 -29.80
CA THR A 2 -4.13 6.82 -29.90
C THR A 2 -4.23 8.05 -28.99
N ALA A 3 -5.12 9.00 -29.28
CA ALA A 3 -5.34 10.20 -28.46
C ALA A 3 -5.65 9.84 -26.99
N ALA A 4 -6.52 8.85 -26.77
CA ALA A 4 -6.86 8.35 -25.43
C ALA A 4 -5.65 7.79 -24.66
N ALA A 5 -4.71 7.11 -25.32
CA ALA A 5 -3.48 6.64 -24.67
C ALA A 5 -2.52 7.79 -24.33
N SER A 6 -2.59 8.91 -25.06
CA SER A 6 -1.84 10.13 -24.74
C SER A 6 -2.43 10.87 -23.55
N GLU A 7 -3.76 10.88 -23.41
CA GLU A 7 -4.45 11.51 -22.27
C GLU A 7 -4.13 10.80 -20.95
N ILE A 8 -4.07 9.47 -20.93
CA ILE A 8 -3.68 8.72 -19.73
C ILE A 8 -2.25 9.08 -19.29
N LYS A 9 -1.29 9.15 -20.22
CA LYS A 9 0.12 9.45 -19.90
C LYS A 9 0.34 10.86 -19.35
N ASN A 10 -0.56 11.78 -19.67
CA ASN A 10 -0.51 13.16 -19.17
C ASN A 10 -1.36 13.38 -17.90
N SER A 11 -2.01 12.33 -17.40
CA SER A 11 -2.86 12.40 -16.21
C SER A 11 -2.05 12.40 -14.91
N MET A 12 -2.66 12.93 -13.85
CA MET A 12 -2.06 12.94 -12.50
C MET A 12 -1.86 11.53 -11.96
N GLY A 13 -2.85 10.65 -12.10
CA GLY A 13 -2.79 9.27 -11.65
C GLY A 13 -1.63 8.50 -12.27
N TYR A 14 -1.34 8.74 -13.55
CA TYR A 14 -0.18 8.15 -14.22
C TYR A 14 1.14 8.64 -13.62
N GLY A 15 1.28 9.96 -13.43
CA GLY A 15 2.45 10.55 -12.78
C GLY A 15 2.65 10.08 -11.34
N LEU A 16 1.57 10.02 -10.56
CA LEU A 16 1.55 9.54 -9.18
C LEU A 16 1.99 8.07 -9.09
N ALA A 17 1.55 7.20 -10.00
CA ALA A 17 1.95 5.80 -10.02
C ALA A 17 3.46 5.64 -10.26
N TRP A 18 4.01 6.35 -11.25
CA TRP A 18 5.45 6.33 -11.51
C TRP A 18 6.28 6.96 -10.39
N SER A 19 5.77 8.05 -9.80
CA SER A 19 6.39 8.69 -8.64
C SER A 19 6.45 7.75 -7.45
N TYR A 20 5.35 7.05 -7.14
CA TYR A 20 5.30 6.08 -6.05
C TYR A 20 6.22 4.88 -6.31
N TYR A 21 6.25 4.38 -7.54
CA TYR A 21 7.15 3.29 -7.88
C TYR A 21 8.63 3.69 -7.76
N TYR A 22 9.09 4.69 -8.51
CA TYR A 22 10.52 5.07 -8.54
C TYR A 22 10.99 5.84 -7.30
N GLY A 23 10.08 6.56 -6.65
CA GLY A 23 10.34 7.36 -5.46
C GLY A 23 10.32 6.54 -4.18
N TYR A 24 9.65 5.39 -4.18
CA TYR A 24 9.40 4.60 -2.98
C TYR A 24 9.48 3.09 -3.19
N LEU A 25 8.54 2.47 -3.91
CA LEU A 25 8.43 1.00 -3.96
C LEU A 25 9.71 0.30 -4.47
N LYS A 26 10.31 0.82 -5.55
CA LYS A 26 11.57 0.31 -6.11
C LYS A 26 12.73 0.35 -5.11
N LEU A 27 12.65 1.21 -4.10
CA LEU A 27 13.68 1.33 -3.06
C LEU A 27 13.41 0.35 -1.91
N ILE A 28 12.15 0.26 -1.47
CA ILE A 28 11.82 -0.41 -0.21
C ILE A 28 11.44 -1.89 -0.36
N LEU A 29 10.93 -2.30 -1.52
CA LEU A 29 10.48 -3.68 -1.75
C LEU A 29 11.65 -4.67 -1.89
N PRO A 30 12.75 -4.34 -2.59
CA PRO A 30 13.94 -5.19 -2.57
C PRO A 30 14.43 -5.46 -1.15
N GLY A 31 14.60 -6.74 -0.82
CA GLY A 31 14.98 -7.20 0.52
C GLY A 31 13.92 -7.04 1.62
N LEU A 32 12.68 -6.63 1.30
CA LEU A 32 11.60 -6.57 2.31
C LEU A 32 11.32 -7.95 2.91
N ALA A 33 11.23 -8.98 2.08
CA ALA A 33 10.97 -10.34 2.54
C ALA A 33 12.02 -10.80 3.56
N ASP A 34 13.30 -10.49 3.32
CA ASP A 34 14.37 -10.78 4.28
C ASP A 34 14.20 -9.99 5.57
N ARG A 35 13.87 -8.69 5.49
CA ARG A 35 13.61 -7.88 6.70
C ARG A 35 12.47 -8.45 7.54
N VAL A 36 11.44 -9.01 6.91
CA VAL A 36 10.34 -9.70 7.61
C VAL A 36 10.84 -11.01 8.22
N LYS A 37 11.49 -11.88 7.43
CA LYS A 37 11.94 -13.21 7.86
C LYS A 37 13.00 -13.19 8.96
N THR A 38 13.79 -12.13 9.05
CA THR A 38 14.78 -11.94 10.13
C THR A 38 14.25 -11.11 11.30
N SER A 39 12.97 -10.73 11.30
CA SER A 39 12.36 -9.97 12.40
C SER A 39 11.86 -10.88 13.51
N THR A 40 11.71 -10.33 14.72
CA THR A 40 11.09 -11.04 15.85
C THR A 40 9.65 -11.48 15.56
N PHE A 41 8.96 -10.81 14.63
CA PHE A 41 7.60 -11.16 14.22
C PHE A 41 7.53 -12.49 13.46
N TRP A 42 8.58 -12.86 12.72
CA TRP A 42 8.59 -14.11 11.97
C TRP A 42 8.46 -15.32 12.90
N ASP A 43 9.28 -15.37 13.95
CA ASP A 43 9.26 -16.46 14.92
C ASP A 43 8.07 -16.33 15.88
N ALA A 44 7.81 -15.13 16.41
CA ALA A 44 6.75 -14.91 17.41
C ALA A 44 5.33 -15.15 16.85
N SER A 45 5.13 -14.99 15.54
CA SER A 45 3.83 -15.23 14.89
C SER A 45 3.57 -16.71 14.58
N ASN A 46 4.50 -17.63 14.89
CA ASN A 46 4.50 -18.98 14.33
C ASN A 46 4.37 -18.95 12.80
N GLN A 47 5.06 -17.99 12.14
CA GLN A 47 5.03 -17.76 10.70
C GLN A 47 3.65 -17.36 10.13
N ARG A 48 2.73 -16.84 10.98
CA ARG A 48 1.49 -16.18 10.54
C ARG A 48 1.74 -14.74 10.09
N ILE A 49 2.75 -14.55 9.26
CA ILE A 49 3.11 -13.26 8.66
C ILE A 49 3.55 -13.48 7.22
N ALA A 50 2.84 -12.89 6.26
CA ALA A 50 3.26 -12.94 4.87
C ALA A 50 4.44 -11.97 4.65
N PRO A 51 5.57 -12.40 4.04
CA PRO A 51 6.76 -11.56 3.82
C PRO A 51 6.57 -10.60 2.63
N LYS A 52 5.45 -9.88 2.60
CA LYS A 52 5.04 -8.94 1.54
C LYS A 52 4.51 -7.64 2.16
N LEU A 53 4.54 -6.56 1.39
CA LEU A 53 3.87 -5.30 1.71
C LEU A 53 2.43 -5.32 1.19
N PHE A 54 1.45 -5.17 2.07
CA PHE A 54 0.05 -4.96 1.70
C PHE A 54 -0.20 -3.46 1.50
N ILE A 55 -0.45 -3.05 0.27
CA ILE A 55 -0.66 -1.67 -0.13
C ILE A 55 -2.17 -1.44 -0.29
N LEU A 56 -2.73 -0.63 0.60
CA LEU A 56 -4.16 -0.36 0.69
C LEU A 56 -4.57 0.79 -0.24
N LEU A 57 -5.65 0.56 -1.00
CA LEU A 57 -6.20 1.47 -1.99
C LEU A 57 -7.66 1.86 -1.65
N PRO A 58 -7.89 2.75 -0.67
CA PRO A 58 -9.23 3.24 -0.30
C PRO A 58 -9.99 3.80 -1.49
N THR A 59 -11.28 3.47 -1.59
CA THR A 59 -12.14 3.89 -2.69
C THR A 59 -12.37 5.40 -2.67
N SER A 60 -12.52 5.98 -1.47
CA SER A 60 -12.63 7.42 -1.29
C SER A 60 -11.33 8.20 -1.54
N CYS A 61 -10.19 7.50 -1.69
CA CYS A 61 -8.83 8.03 -1.63
C CYS A 61 -8.36 8.54 -0.25
N PHE A 62 -9.24 8.55 0.75
CA PHE A 62 -8.86 8.95 2.10
C PHE A 62 -8.00 7.87 2.75
N ALA A 63 -6.78 8.25 3.15
CA ALA A 63 -5.89 7.39 3.93
C ALA A 63 -5.83 7.93 5.35
N HIS A 64 -6.29 7.13 6.31
CA HIS A 64 -6.19 7.49 7.73
C HIS A 64 -4.72 7.66 8.15
N PRO A 65 -4.40 8.54 9.12
CA PRO A 65 -3.03 8.71 9.62
C PRO A 65 -2.41 7.40 10.13
N THR A 66 -3.21 6.53 10.73
CA THR A 66 -2.84 5.16 11.08
C THR A 66 -3.90 4.16 10.63
N LEU A 67 -3.53 2.90 10.41
CA LEU A 67 -4.52 1.85 10.12
C LEU A 67 -5.50 1.63 11.28
N THR A 68 -5.05 1.85 12.52
CA THR A 68 -5.88 1.73 13.72
C THR A 68 -6.97 2.80 13.79
N ASP A 69 -6.73 3.99 13.24
CA ASP A 69 -7.75 5.03 13.10
C ASP A 69 -8.82 4.68 12.06
N GLY A 70 -8.46 3.85 11.07
CA GLY A 70 -9.40 3.33 10.06
C GLY A 70 -10.17 2.10 10.54
N ASP A 71 -9.55 1.26 11.36
CA ASP A 71 -10.17 0.09 11.99
C ASP A 71 -9.41 -0.28 13.27
N SER A 72 -10.06 -0.15 14.43
CA SER A 72 -9.44 -0.39 15.74
C SER A 72 -9.05 -1.85 16.00
N ALA A 73 -9.59 -2.79 15.21
CA ALA A 73 -9.17 -4.19 15.24
C ALA A 73 -7.81 -4.42 14.56
N VAL A 74 -7.31 -3.45 13.77
CA VAL A 74 -5.95 -3.45 13.23
C VAL A 74 -5.01 -2.86 14.28
N GLN A 75 -4.40 -3.74 15.07
CA GLN A 75 -3.56 -3.35 16.21
C GLN A 75 -2.13 -3.02 15.77
N PRO A 76 -1.53 -1.94 16.28
CA PRO A 76 -0.16 -1.61 15.94
C PRO A 76 0.83 -2.59 16.58
N GLY A 77 1.80 -3.06 15.79
CA GLY A 77 2.95 -3.83 16.27
C GLY A 77 4.17 -2.92 16.46
N ALA A 78 5.20 -3.12 15.64
CA ALA A 78 6.40 -2.29 15.63
C ALA A 78 6.97 -2.16 14.21
N HIS A 79 7.99 -1.30 14.05
CA HIS A 79 8.70 -1.18 12.78
C HIS A 79 9.59 -2.40 12.53
N LEU A 80 9.73 -2.78 11.26
CA LEU A 80 10.84 -3.62 10.82
C LEU A 80 12.17 -2.86 10.96
N ARG A 81 13.29 -3.59 10.82
CA ARG A 81 14.62 -3.00 10.62
C ARG A 81 14.55 -1.88 9.57
N GLU A 82 15.14 -0.74 9.90
CA GLU A 82 15.18 0.41 9.00
C GLU A 82 15.90 0.09 7.67
N PHE A 83 15.33 0.55 6.56
CA PHE A 83 16.03 0.65 5.30
C PHE A 83 16.56 2.07 5.13
N LYS A 84 17.83 2.21 4.72
CA LYS A 84 18.47 3.52 4.52
C LYS A 84 19.04 3.61 3.12
N ALA A 85 18.78 4.75 2.46
CA ALA A 85 19.35 5.05 1.16
C ALA A 85 19.66 6.55 1.02
N ASN A 86 20.70 6.88 0.26
CA ASN A 86 20.96 8.26 -0.13
C ASN A 86 19.95 8.65 -1.21
N ARG A 87 19.18 9.73 -1.01
CA ARG A 87 18.15 10.13 -1.99
C ARG A 87 17.99 11.64 -2.03
N SER A 88 18.07 12.23 -3.23
CA SER A 88 17.75 13.64 -3.48
C SER A 88 18.45 14.63 -2.53
N GLY A 89 19.75 14.44 -2.29
CA GLY A 89 20.53 15.28 -1.36
C GLY A 89 20.30 14.98 0.13
N ASN A 90 19.47 14.00 0.47
CA ASN A 90 19.27 13.49 1.83
C ASN A 90 20.08 12.19 2.03
N PRO A 91 21.30 12.26 2.60
CA PRO A 91 22.10 11.07 2.89
C PRO A 91 21.46 10.26 4.02
N GLN A 92 21.53 8.93 3.92
CA GLN A 92 20.97 8.02 4.93
C GLN A 92 19.48 8.25 5.23
N ARG A 93 18.70 8.65 4.22
CA ARG A 93 17.24 8.80 4.35
C ARG A 93 16.66 7.46 4.81
N VAL A 94 15.90 7.51 5.90
CA VAL A 94 15.29 6.35 6.55
C VAL A 94 13.92 6.07 5.93
N TYR A 95 13.69 4.82 5.58
CA TYR A 95 12.40 4.28 5.18
C TYR A 95 11.99 3.21 6.20
N ARG A 96 10.79 3.35 6.76
CA ARG A 96 10.25 2.48 7.80
C ARG A 96 9.01 1.78 7.26
N ASN A 97 8.96 0.47 7.44
CA ASN A 97 7.73 -0.29 7.27
C ASN A 97 7.24 -0.75 8.64
N PHE A 98 5.94 -0.69 8.88
CA PHE A 98 5.33 -1.03 10.17
C PHE A 98 4.57 -2.35 10.07
N VAL A 99 4.68 -3.16 11.12
CA VAL A 99 3.95 -4.42 11.25
C VAL A 99 2.67 -4.15 12.04
N TYR A 100 1.56 -4.67 11.53
CA TYR A 100 0.25 -4.66 12.17
C TYR A 100 -0.17 -6.07 12.52
N LYS A 101 -1.06 -6.17 13.51
CA LYS A 101 -1.66 -7.42 13.99
C LYS A 101 -3.17 -7.38 13.77
N VAL A 102 -3.71 -8.47 13.26
CA VAL A 102 -5.15 -8.74 13.17
C VAL A 102 -5.43 -10.10 13.81
N THR A 103 -6.54 -10.21 14.53
CA THR A 103 -6.92 -11.44 15.24
C THR A 103 -8.12 -12.05 14.54
N SER A 104 -8.03 -13.34 14.19
CA SER A 104 -9.13 -14.09 13.60
C SER A 104 -10.20 -14.47 14.63
N GLU A 105 -11.35 -14.94 14.15
CA GLU A 105 -12.49 -15.34 15.00
C GLU A 105 -12.15 -16.48 15.97
N ASP A 106 -11.24 -17.38 15.59
CA ASP A 106 -10.71 -18.46 16.44
C ASP A 106 -9.59 -18.00 17.40
N GLY A 107 -9.36 -16.68 17.49
CA GLY A 107 -8.41 -16.07 18.43
C GLY A 107 -6.94 -16.18 18.01
N GLN A 108 -6.64 -16.53 16.76
CA GLN A 108 -5.27 -16.59 16.26
C GLN A 108 -4.81 -15.22 15.78
N ASP A 109 -3.61 -14.82 16.21
CA ASP A 109 -2.98 -13.58 15.76
C ASP A 109 -2.24 -13.80 14.44
N TYR A 110 -2.56 -12.95 13.46
CA TYR A 110 -1.90 -12.82 12.17
C TYR A 110 -1.26 -11.44 12.06
N TYR A 111 -0.16 -11.37 11.33
CA TYR A 111 0.62 -10.14 11.19
C TYR A 111 0.84 -9.81 9.72
N CYS A 112 0.99 -8.52 9.42
CA CYS A 112 1.31 -8.05 8.09
C CYS A 112 2.12 -6.77 8.14
N VAL A 113 2.90 -6.53 7.09
CA VAL A 113 3.44 -5.21 6.80
C VAL A 113 2.42 -4.52 5.90
N ALA A 114 1.80 -3.43 6.35
CA ALA A 114 0.74 -2.78 5.60
C ALA A 114 0.85 -1.26 5.66
N GLU A 115 0.41 -0.59 4.59
CA GLU A 115 0.31 0.86 4.53
C GLU A 115 -0.70 1.29 3.46
N TYR A 116 -1.27 2.49 3.61
CA TYR A 116 -2.02 3.12 2.53
C TYR A 116 -1.09 3.59 1.42
N ALA A 117 -1.54 3.51 0.17
CA ALA A 117 -0.87 4.18 -0.93
C ALA A 117 -0.96 5.70 -0.75
N THR A 118 0.12 6.30 -0.24
CA THR A 118 0.22 7.75 0.04
C THR A 118 -0.26 8.65 -1.12
N PRO A 119 -0.03 8.34 -2.41
CA PRO A 119 -0.54 9.17 -3.50
C PRO A 119 -2.07 9.34 -3.54
N LEU A 120 -2.83 8.42 -2.95
CA LEU A 120 -4.28 8.56 -2.86
C LEU A 120 -4.68 9.67 -1.89
N LEU A 121 -3.96 9.83 -0.77
CA LEU A 121 -4.20 10.94 0.14
C LEU A 121 -4.00 12.29 -0.56
N THR A 122 -3.00 12.41 -1.42
CA THR A 122 -2.80 13.61 -2.25
C THR A 122 -4.03 13.89 -3.13
N LEU A 123 -4.62 12.87 -3.76
CA LEU A 123 -5.84 13.04 -4.56
C LEU A 123 -7.04 13.46 -3.70
N PHE A 124 -7.15 12.92 -2.48
CA PHE A 124 -8.19 13.32 -1.53
C PHE A 124 -8.02 14.79 -1.08
N GLU A 125 -6.81 15.18 -0.66
CA GLU A 125 -6.52 16.55 -0.24
C GLU A 125 -6.75 17.56 -1.36
N MET A 126 -6.43 17.20 -2.62
CA MET A 126 -6.71 18.04 -3.78
C MET A 126 -8.20 18.21 -4.08
N GLU A 127 -9.05 17.23 -3.74
CA GLU A 127 -10.51 17.38 -3.86
C GLU A 127 -11.07 18.29 -2.76
N GLU A 128 -10.54 18.17 -1.54
CA GLU A 128 -10.99 18.97 -0.40
C GLU A 128 -10.48 20.43 -0.46
N ASP A 129 -9.38 20.68 -1.18
CA ASP A 129 -8.79 22.01 -1.36
C ASP A 129 -9.30 22.73 -2.62
N THR A 130 -9.91 23.90 -2.41
CA THR A 130 -10.37 24.78 -3.49
C THR A 130 -9.25 25.29 -4.42
N LEU A 131 -7.98 25.26 -3.99
CA LEU A 131 -6.84 25.67 -4.81
C LEU A 131 -6.59 24.74 -6.00
N ALA A 132 -6.81 23.44 -5.79
CA ALA A 132 -6.51 22.42 -6.80
C ALA A 132 -7.66 22.21 -7.80
N ASP A 133 -8.87 22.65 -7.46
CA ASP A 133 -10.08 22.57 -8.30
C ASP A 133 -10.34 21.15 -8.84
N LEU A 134 -10.03 20.12 -8.03
CA LEU A 134 -10.21 18.72 -8.41
C LEU A 134 -11.61 18.26 -8.00
N SER A 135 -12.47 17.98 -8.97
CA SER A 135 -13.79 17.43 -8.66
C SER A 135 -13.71 16.01 -8.11
N LYS A 136 -14.74 15.60 -7.35
CA LYS A 136 -14.90 14.21 -6.88
C LYS A 136 -14.85 13.17 -8.01
N GLU A 137 -15.48 13.48 -9.15
CA GLU A 137 -15.49 12.61 -10.32
C GLU A 137 -14.07 12.45 -10.90
N GLU A 138 -13.35 13.57 -11.06
CA GLU A 138 -12.00 13.54 -11.59
C GLU A 138 -11.04 12.84 -10.61
N LYS A 139 -11.18 13.06 -9.29
CA LYS A 139 -10.43 12.31 -8.27
C LYS A 139 -10.59 10.79 -8.45
N LEU A 140 -11.83 10.30 -8.58
CA LEU A 140 -12.10 8.86 -8.75
C LEU A 140 -11.53 8.32 -10.06
N LYS A 141 -11.58 9.11 -11.14
CA LYS A 141 -10.94 8.77 -12.42
C LYS A 141 -9.41 8.70 -12.27
N GLN A 142 -8.79 9.67 -11.60
CA GLN A 142 -7.35 9.68 -11.35
C GLN A 142 -6.91 8.52 -10.44
N ARG A 143 -7.72 8.14 -9.43
CA ARG A 143 -7.51 6.92 -8.64
C ARG A 143 -7.49 5.67 -9.52
N ALA A 144 -8.47 5.54 -10.43
CA ALA A 144 -8.54 4.39 -11.34
C ALA A 144 -7.32 4.34 -12.28
N ILE A 145 -6.87 5.49 -12.79
CA ILE A 145 -5.65 5.57 -13.61
C ILE A 145 -4.41 5.23 -12.78
N PHE A 146 -4.30 5.74 -11.55
CA PHE A 146 -3.20 5.41 -10.63
C PHE A 146 -3.10 3.90 -10.40
N LYS A 147 -4.21 3.25 -10.02
CA LYS A 147 -4.24 1.81 -9.74
C LYS A 147 -3.86 0.99 -10.96
N SER A 148 -4.49 1.26 -12.10
CA SER A 148 -4.20 0.52 -13.35
C SER A 148 -2.76 0.72 -13.81
N THR A 149 -2.26 1.96 -13.77
CA THR A 149 -0.86 2.25 -14.11
C THR A 149 0.11 1.56 -13.16
N LEU A 150 -0.16 1.54 -11.86
CA LEU A 150 0.70 0.87 -10.88
C LEU A 150 0.72 -0.65 -11.10
N LEU A 151 -0.42 -1.27 -11.39
CA LEU A 151 -0.51 -2.69 -11.74
C LEU A 151 0.28 -3.00 -13.03
N ASP A 152 0.14 -2.14 -14.04
CA ASP A 152 0.89 -2.22 -15.30
C ASP A 152 2.41 -2.02 -15.12
N ILE A 153 2.85 -1.33 -14.06
CA ILE A 153 4.27 -1.21 -13.71
C ILE A 153 4.77 -2.48 -13.04
N LEU A 154 4.02 -2.97 -12.05
CA LEU A 154 4.41 -4.14 -11.23
C LEU A 154 4.39 -5.44 -12.03
N THR A 155 3.62 -5.54 -13.11
CA THR A 155 3.56 -6.73 -13.97
C THR A 155 4.61 -6.76 -15.09
N ARG A 156 5.52 -5.77 -15.16
CA ARG A 156 6.56 -5.72 -16.20
C ARG A 156 7.68 -6.73 -15.93
N PRO A 157 8.26 -7.37 -16.97
CA PRO A 157 9.30 -8.40 -16.81
C PRO A 157 10.52 -7.98 -15.96
N GLY A 158 10.87 -6.69 -15.92
CA GLY A 158 12.00 -6.16 -15.13
C GLY A 158 11.68 -5.79 -13.68
N VAL A 159 10.46 -6.05 -13.20
CA VAL A 159 9.94 -5.57 -11.90
C VAL A 159 9.53 -6.73 -10.98
N LYS A 160 9.84 -7.98 -11.38
CA LYS A 160 9.40 -9.21 -10.68
C LYS A 160 9.69 -9.21 -9.17
N GLU A 161 10.87 -8.74 -8.75
CA GLU A 161 11.21 -8.66 -7.32
C GLU A 161 10.24 -7.76 -6.54
N CYS A 162 9.84 -6.63 -7.11
CA CYS A 162 8.83 -5.76 -6.50
C CYS A 162 7.43 -6.39 -6.57
N GLN A 163 7.09 -7.04 -7.68
CA GLN A 163 5.82 -7.73 -7.86
C GLN A 163 5.61 -8.80 -6.78
N ASP A 164 6.61 -9.64 -6.55
CA ASP A 164 6.54 -10.74 -5.60
C ASP A 164 6.53 -10.24 -4.14
N ALA A 165 7.03 -9.03 -3.88
CA ALA A 165 7.18 -8.46 -2.54
C ALA A 165 5.99 -7.59 -2.08
N CYS A 166 4.93 -7.43 -2.88
CA CYS A 166 3.76 -6.65 -2.47
C CYS A 166 2.43 -7.22 -2.97
N VAL A 167 1.34 -6.77 -2.34
CA VAL A 167 -0.05 -7.07 -2.69
C VAL A 167 -0.84 -5.76 -2.69
N LEU A 168 -1.59 -5.49 -3.76
CA LEU A 168 -2.50 -4.34 -3.81
C LEU A 168 -3.89 -4.78 -3.33
N LEU A 169 -4.49 -4.04 -2.40
CA LEU A 169 -5.83 -4.32 -1.87
C LEU A 169 -6.72 -3.10 -2.05
N ASP A 170 -7.85 -3.23 -2.76
CA ASP A 170 -8.89 -2.22 -2.71
C ASP A 170 -9.60 -2.27 -1.36
N VAL A 171 -9.75 -1.09 -0.74
CA VAL A 171 -10.52 -0.95 0.49
C VAL A 171 -11.83 -0.26 0.13
N ASP A 172 -12.94 -0.95 0.32
CA ASP A 172 -14.26 -0.31 0.35
C ASP A 172 -14.44 0.33 1.72
N ASP A 173 -14.22 1.64 1.74
CA ASP A 173 -14.26 2.51 2.90
C ASP A 173 -15.59 3.27 3.01
N ALA A 174 -16.63 2.78 2.31
CA ALA A 174 -17.99 3.26 2.52
C ALA A 174 -18.47 2.90 3.95
N PRO A 175 -19.30 3.75 4.59
CA PRO A 175 -19.81 3.49 5.95
C PRO A 175 -20.59 2.18 6.11
N ASN A 176 -21.13 1.64 5.01
CA ASN A 176 -21.90 0.41 4.94
C ASN A 176 -21.13 -0.74 4.24
N SER A 177 -19.80 -0.63 4.18
CA SER A 177 -18.95 -1.69 3.62
C SER A 177 -19.21 -3.02 4.33
N ALA A 178 -19.31 -4.08 3.54
CA ALA A 178 -19.60 -5.43 4.04
C ALA A 178 -18.38 -6.09 4.71
N THR A 179 -17.17 -5.54 4.52
CA THR A 179 -15.92 -6.12 5.01
C THR A 179 -15.08 -5.03 5.66
N SER A 180 -14.74 -5.21 6.93
CA SER A 180 -13.84 -4.29 7.63
C SER A 180 -12.41 -4.41 7.09
N LEU A 181 -11.57 -3.40 7.38
CA LEU A 181 -10.17 -3.42 6.98
C LEU A 181 -9.41 -4.61 7.62
N SER A 182 -9.68 -4.89 8.90
CA SER A 182 -9.11 -6.04 9.61
C SER A 182 -9.49 -7.37 8.96
N GLN A 183 -10.75 -7.54 8.55
CA GLN A 183 -11.20 -8.74 7.83
C GLN A 183 -10.54 -8.86 6.46
N LEU A 184 -10.45 -7.76 5.70
CA LEU A 184 -9.78 -7.73 4.40
C LEU A 184 -8.30 -8.11 4.51
N LEU A 185 -7.58 -7.54 5.48
CA LEU A 185 -6.18 -7.87 5.75
C LEU A 185 -6.02 -9.33 6.16
N LEU A 186 -6.86 -9.82 7.08
CA LEU A 186 -6.81 -11.22 7.53
C LEU A 186 -6.96 -12.20 6.36
N GLN A 187 -7.98 -12.00 5.52
CA GLN A 187 -8.23 -12.82 4.33
C GLN A 187 -7.04 -12.77 3.35
N ALA A 188 -6.46 -11.58 3.16
CA ALA A 188 -5.31 -11.42 2.29
C ALA A 188 -4.05 -12.12 2.84
N ILE A 189 -3.80 -12.03 4.15
CA ILE A 189 -2.68 -12.73 4.81
C ILE A 189 -2.85 -14.23 4.66
N GLN A 190 -4.02 -14.77 4.97
CA GLN A 190 -4.30 -16.21 4.87
C GLN A 190 -4.07 -16.73 3.45
N ARG A 191 -4.56 -16.02 2.44
CA ARG A 191 -4.33 -16.37 1.03
C ARG A 191 -2.84 -16.39 0.66
N GLU A 192 -2.05 -15.45 1.17
CA GLU A 192 -0.62 -15.39 0.89
C GLU A 192 0.20 -16.45 1.65
N LEU A 193 -0.32 -16.99 2.75
CA LEU A 193 0.32 -18.08 3.50
C LEU A 193 -0.01 -19.46 2.94
N GLU A 194 -1.09 -19.59 2.16
CA GLU A 194 -1.49 -20.84 1.48
C GLU A 194 -0.74 -21.08 0.15
N ASN A 195 -0.11 -20.04 -0.41
CA ASN A 195 0.62 -20.07 -1.70
C ASN A 195 2.12 -20.33 -1.53
#